data_AF-A0A8C9YXD9-F1
#
_entry.id   AF-A0A8C9YXD9-F1
#
_cell.length_a   1.000
_cell.length_b   1.000
_cell.length_c   1.000
_cell.angle_alpha   90.00
_cell.angle_beta   90.00
_cell.angle_gamma   90.00
#
_symmetry.space_group_name_H-M   'P 1'
#
loop_
_entity.id
_entity.type
_entity.pdbx_description
1 polymer ?
#
loop_
_entity_poly.entity_id
_entity_poly.type
_entity_poly.pdbx_seq_one_letter_code
_entity_poly.pdbx_strand_id
1 'polypeptide(L)'
;MSVSDSITHSSINDTFTVVSWNVKGLGHVIKRGRVFSHLKSLKPDVIFLQETHISVNEQRRLRILKLKYEYNTILNKRVGSLLLKIKQKYFELGDKPEKLLASQLRGERISRNPKLLLKLNFLDMMDKLKANIRNWKLLPLSMIGRINAVKMVALPRFLYLFQNLPIYLPLSFFKQLDLAVLSFVWADKLPRISKAHLQKDLKSGGLGLPVFRHYYWAANARALIFWQWGPPYDDCSSPLWLKIESMSVSQTSLPALSTKHQEHMAARVCV
;
A
#
# COMPACT_ATOMS: atom_id res chain seq x y z
N MET A 1 29.59 9.63 -33.03
CA MET A 1 29.33 8.64 -34.10
C MET A 1 30.48 7.66 -34.07
N SER A 2 30.23 6.39 -33.78
CA SER A 2 31.14 5.30 -34.11
C SER A 2 30.30 4.03 -34.24
N VAL A 3 30.42 3.43 -35.41
CA VAL A 3 29.55 2.47 -36.08
C VAL A 3 29.71 1.06 -35.48
N SER A 4 28.62 0.30 -35.52
CA SER A 4 28.50 -1.12 -35.15
C SER A 4 29.02 -2.03 -36.26
N ASP A 5 29.87 -3.01 -35.92
CA ASP A 5 30.16 -4.15 -36.80
C ASP A 5 29.22 -5.32 -36.46
N SER A 6 28.49 -5.81 -37.47
CA SER A 6 27.60 -6.97 -37.38
C SER A 6 28.13 -8.11 -38.25
N ILE A 7 28.48 -9.24 -37.64
CA ILE A 7 28.76 -10.51 -38.32
C ILE A 7 27.52 -11.40 -38.17
N THR A 8 26.93 -11.81 -39.29
CA THR A 8 25.72 -12.65 -39.34
C THR A 8 26.06 -14.10 -39.72
N HIS A 9 25.74 -15.05 -38.83
CA HIS A 9 25.45 -16.43 -39.22
C HIS A 9 24.03 -16.77 -38.76
N SER A 10 23.24 -17.30 -39.70
CA SER A 10 21.79 -17.49 -39.60
C SER A 10 21.41 -18.88 -39.08
N SER A 11 20.65 -18.94 -37.98
CA SER A 11 19.70 -20.01 -37.70
C SER A 11 18.68 -19.57 -36.66
N ILE A 12 17.40 -19.52 -37.05
CA ILE A 12 16.18 -19.29 -36.24
C ILE A 12 16.05 -17.84 -35.70
N ASN A 13 15.12 -17.07 -36.27
CA ASN A 13 14.94 -15.63 -36.05
C ASN A 13 14.35 -15.24 -34.68
N ASP A 14 14.98 -15.65 -33.58
CA ASP A 14 14.94 -14.85 -32.34
C ASP A 14 16.13 -13.89 -32.41
N THR A 15 15.90 -12.69 -32.97
CA THR A 15 16.94 -11.66 -33.06
C THR A 15 17.26 -11.15 -31.67
N PHE A 16 18.28 -11.72 -31.04
CA PHE A 16 18.76 -11.30 -29.73
C PHE A 16 19.48 -9.94 -29.84
N THR A 17 18.89 -8.92 -29.22
CA THR A 17 19.35 -7.54 -29.31
C THR A 17 20.15 -7.13 -28.08
N VAL A 18 21.42 -6.80 -28.30
CA VAL A 18 22.34 -6.36 -27.24
C VAL A 18 22.69 -4.89 -27.46
N VAL A 19 22.51 -4.07 -26.42
CA VAL A 19 22.87 -2.65 -26.44
C VAL A 19 23.95 -2.38 -25.41
N SER A 20 25.08 -1.85 -25.86
CA SER A 20 26.13 -1.31 -24.99
C SER A 20 26.13 0.21 -25.09
N TRP A 21 26.05 0.91 -23.95
CA TRP A 21 26.01 2.36 -23.92
C TRP A 21 26.82 2.94 -22.77
N ASN A 22 27.79 3.79 -23.09
CA ASN A 22 28.47 4.64 -22.12
C ASN A 22 27.61 5.87 -21.78
N VAL A 23 27.14 5.95 -20.53
CA VAL A 23 26.15 6.93 -20.08
C VAL A 23 26.81 8.16 -19.45
N LYS A 24 28.12 8.13 -19.16
CA LYS A 24 28.85 9.23 -18.50
C LYS A 24 28.17 9.72 -17.21
N GLY A 25 27.79 8.79 -16.33
CA GLY A 25 27.15 9.04 -15.04
C GLY A 25 25.63 9.07 -15.06
N LEU A 26 25.01 8.49 -14.02
CA LEU A 26 23.56 8.37 -13.82
C LEU A 26 23.05 9.10 -12.56
N GLY A 27 23.87 9.97 -11.97
CA GLY A 27 23.54 10.69 -10.73
C GLY A 27 22.32 11.61 -10.85
N HIS A 28 22.14 12.29 -11.99
CA HIS A 28 21.05 13.24 -12.17
C HIS A 28 19.73 12.55 -12.58
N VAL A 29 18.64 12.82 -11.85
CA VAL A 29 17.34 12.15 -12.01
C VAL A 29 16.75 12.33 -13.42
N ILE A 30 16.87 13.52 -14.00
CA ILE A 30 16.32 13.81 -15.34
C ILE A 30 17.11 13.06 -16.43
N LYS A 31 18.44 13.01 -16.31
CA LYS A 31 19.30 12.27 -17.25
C LYS A 31 19.02 10.78 -17.17
N ARG A 32 18.92 10.24 -15.95
CA ARG A 32 18.52 8.86 -15.67
C ARG A 32 17.18 8.52 -16.33
N GLY A 33 16.17 9.39 -16.19
CA GLY A 33 14.88 9.24 -16.86
C GLY A 33 15.01 9.15 -18.38
N ARG A 34 15.73 10.09 -19.01
CA ARG A 34 15.94 10.08 -20.48
C ARG A 34 16.67 8.84 -20.98
N VAL A 35 17.70 8.39 -20.26
CA VAL A 35 18.47 7.18 -20.60
C VAL A 35 17.57 5.95 -20.58
N PHE A 36 16.79 5.75 -19.50
CA PHE A 36 15.87 4.62 -19.41
C PHE A 36 14.70 4.71 -20.41
N SER A 37 14.22 5.92 -20.72
CA SER A 37 13.21 6.10 -21.78
C SER A 37 13.76 5.70 -23.15
N HIS A 38 15.00 6.07 -23.46
CA HIS A 38 15.66 5.69 -24.72
C HIS A 38 15.92 4.19 -24.81
N LEU A 39 16.41 3.57 -23.72
CA LEU A 39 16.58 2.11 -23.66
C LEU A 39 15.23 1.39 -23.83
N LYS A 40 14.15 1.93 -23.27
CA LYS A 40 12.81 1.37 -23.42
C LYS A 40 12.28 1.47 -24.86
N SER A 41 12.63 2.53 -25.61
CA SER A 41 12.25 2.64 -27.02
C SER A 41 12.97 1.61 -27.90
N LEU A 42 14.21 1.26 -27.53
CA LEU A 42 15.02 0.28 -28.27
C LEU A 42 14.59 -1.16 -28.03
N LYS A 43 13.87 -1.43 -26.91
CA LYS A 43 13.46 -2.78 -26.46
C LYS A 43 14.57 -3.85 -26.56
N PRO A 44 15.80 -3.59 -26.07
CA PRO A 44 16.87 -4.57 -26.14
C PRO A 44 16.65 -5.71 -25.13
N ASP A 45 17.16 -6.89 -25.47
CA ASP A 45 17.15 -8.08 -24.60
C ASP A 45 18.21 -7.99 -23.50
N VAL A 46 19.40 -7.47 -23.82
CA VAL A 46 20.49 -7.25 -22.86
C VAL A 46 21.07 -5.84 -22.99
N ILE A 47 21.31 -5.21 -21.85
CA ILE A 47 21.83 -3.83 -21.76
C ILE A 47 23.13 -3.82 -20.94
N PHE A 48 24.20 -3.33 -21.53
CA PHE A 48 25.46 -3.01 -20.85
C PHE A 48 25.60 -1.50 -20.70
N LEU A 49 25.71 -1.00 -19.47
CA LEU A 49 25.91 0.43 -19.20
C LEU A 49 27.30 0.68 -18.62
N GLN A 50 28.04 1.60 -19.24
CA GLN A 50 29.37 2.01 -18.79
C GLN A 50 29.33 3.39 -18.10
N GLU A 51 30.33 3.66 -17.26
CA GLU A 51 30.47 4.90 -16.47
C GLU A 51 29.23 5.25 -15.63
N THR A 52 28.60 4.28 -14.99
CA THR A 52 27.35 4.46 -14.21
C THR A 52 27.58 5.06 -12.81
N HIS A 53 28.40 6.11 -12.73
CA HIS A 53 28.69 6.78 -11.46
C HIS A 53 27.39 7.32 -10.83
N ILE A 54 27.06 6.79 -9.64
CA ILE A 54 25.93 7.20 -8.80
C ILE A 54 26.45 7.28 -7.37
N SER A 55 26.19 8.39 -6.69
CA SER A 55 26.51 8.57 -5.27
C SER A 55 25.87 7.47 -4.40
N VAL A 56 26.58 7.01 -3.37
CA VAL A 56 26.11 5.99 -2.42
C VAL A 56 24.75 6.35 -1.79
N ASN A 57 24.50 7.63 -1.51
CA ASN A 57 23.22 8.10 -0.98
C ASN A 57 22.07 7.91 -1.98
N GLU A 58 22.32 8.18 -3.27
CA GLU A 58 21.34 7.98 -4.34
C GLU A 58 21.10 6.48 -4.58
N GLN A 59 22.14 5.64 -4.51
CA GLN A 59 21.97 4.19 -4.59
C GLN A 59 21.07 3.67 -3.46
N ARG A 60 21.30 4.10 -2.22
CA ARG A 60 20.46 3.73 -1.07
C ARG A 60 19.02 4.19 -1.26
N ARG A 61 18.82 5.43 -1.73
CA ARG A 61 17.49 5.99 -2.04
C ARG A 61 16.77 5.17 -3.10
N LEU A 62 17.44 4.81 -4.20
CA LEU A 62 16.89 3.98 -5.26
C LEU A 62 16.49 2.58 -4.77
N ARG A 63 17.33 1.96 -3.93
CA ARG A 63 17.01 0.66 -3.30
C ARG A 63 15.74 0.75 -2.44
N ILE A 64 15.61 1.78 -1.60
CA ILE A 64 14.42 1.99 -0.78
C ILE A 64 13.18 2.18 -1.66
N LEU A 65 13.29 2.95 -2.76
CA LEU A 65 12.19 3.14 -3.69
C LEU A 65 11.78 1.84 -4.40
N LYS A 66 12.76 1.01 -4.79
CA LYS A 66 12.53 -0.31 -5.37
C LYS A 66 11.78 -1.22 -4.39
N LEU A 67 12.28 -1.35 -3.16
CA LEU A 67 11.64 -2.14 -2.10
C LEU A 67 10.22 -1.64 -1.81
N LYS A 68 10.01 -0.32 -1.78
CA LYS A 68 8.68 0.27 -1.60
C LYS A 68 7.73 -0.11 -2.75
N TYR A 69 8.22 -0.11 -3.98
CA TYR A 69 7.43 -0.54 -5.14
C TYR A 69 7.07 -2.02 -5.08
N GLU A 70 8.04 -2.89 -4.77
CA GLU A 70 7.83 -4.33 -4.61
C GLU A 70 6.86 -4.65 -3.46
N TYR A 71 7.00 -3.97 -2.33
CA TYR A 71 6.04 -4.09 -1.24
C TYR A 71 4.62 -3.71 -1.68
N ASN A 72 4.48 -2.62 -2.44
CA ASN A 72 3.20 -2.20 -2.98
C ASN A 72 2.61 -3.21 -3.97
N THR A 73 3.41 -3.84 -4.83
CA THR A 73 2.91 -4.87 -5.77
C THR A 73 2.44 -6.11 -5.02
N ILE A 74 3.17 -6.55 -4.00
CA ILE A 74 2.80 -7.67 -3.13
C ILE A 74 1.50 -7.36 -2.37
N LEU A 75 1.39 -6.17 -1.76
CA LEU A 75 0.17 -5.73 -1.08
C LEU A 75 -1.04 -5.76 -2.01
N ASN A 76 -0.91 -5.16 -3.21
CA ASN A 76 -2.00 -5.13 -4.18
C ASN A 76 -2.40 -6.53 -4.64
N LYS A 77 -1.44 -7.45 -4.84
CA LYS A 77 -1.72 -8.85 -5.18
C LYS A 77 -2.47 -9.56 -4.05
N ARG A 78 -2.07 -9.32 -2.80
CA ARG A 78 -2.71 -9.89 -1.61
C ARG A 78 -4.10 -9.33 -1.36
N VAL A 79 -4.31 -8.04 -1.60
CA VAL A 79 -5.64 -7.43 -1.65
C VAL A 79 -6.48 -8.16 -2.68
N GLY A 80 -5.98 -8.31 -3.92
CA GLY A 80 -6.69 -9.03 -4.98
C GLY A 80 -7.13 -10.44 -4.58
N SER A 81 -6.27 -11.21 -3.90
CA SER A 81 -6.61 -12.56 -3.44
C SER A 81 -7.60 -12.57 -2.28
N LEU A 82 -7.44 -11.69 -1.29
CA LEU A 82 -8.39 -11.55 -0.18
C LEU A 82 -9.78 -11.13 -0.69
N LEU A 83 -9.83 -10.24 -1.67
CA LEU A 83 -11.08 -9.82 -2.33
C LEU A 83 -11.77 -10.95 -3.08
N LEU A 84 -11.01 -11.86 -3.70
CA LEU A 84 -11.58 -13.07 -4.32
C LEU A 84 -12.18 -14.00 -3.26
N LYS A 85 -11.48 -14.19 -2.14
CA LYS A 85 -11.94 -15.03 -1.01
C LYS A 85 -13.21 -14.47 -0.36
N ILE A 86 -13.30 -13.16 -0.14
CA ILE A 86 -14.50 -12.50 0.45
C ILE A 86 -15.76 -12.69 -0.41
N LYS A 87 -15.62 -12.83 -1.73
CA LYS A 87 -16.78 -13.06 -2.63
C LYS A 87 -17.25 -14.52 -2.68
N GLN A 88 -16.53 -15.45 -2.07
CA GLN A 88 -16.96 -16.86 -1.97
C GLN A 88 -18.13 -16.98 -0.99
N LYS A 89 -19.01 -17.96 -1.21
CA LYS A 89 -20.23 -18.19 -0.42
C LYS A 89 -19.96 -18.60 1.04
N TYR A 90 -18.72 -18.92 1.41
CA TYR A 90 -18.38 -19.45 2.75
C TYR A 90 -18.70 -18.49 3.91
N PHE A 91 -18.88 -17.19 3.66
CA PHE A 91 -19.33 -16.22 4.66
C PHE A 91 -20.87 -16.19 4.87
N GLU A 92 -21.65 -16.99 4.12
CA GLU A 92 -23.10 -17.11 4.30
C GLU A 92 -23.46 -18.03 5.50
N LEU A 93 -22.48 -18.71 6.09
CA LEU A 93 -22.62 -19.53 7.29
C LEU A 93 -22.12 -18.72 8.51
N GLY A 94 -23.01 -17.89 9.07
CA GLY A 94 -22.73 -17.04 10.23
C GLY A 94 -24.00 -16.41 10.80
N ASP A 95 -23.89 -15.78 11.97
CA ASP A 95 -25.01 -15.14 12.63
C ASP A 95 -25.51 -13.89 11.86
N LYS A 96 -26.73 -13.43 12.15
CA LYS A 96 -27.36 -12.28 11.48
C LYS A 96 -26.46 -11.02 11.37
N PRO A 97 -25.70 -10.58 12.39
CA PRO A 97 -24.79 -9.45 12.26
C PRO A 97 -23.59 -9.72 11.33
N GLU A 98 -23.07 -10.94 11.30
CA GLU A 98 -21.96 -11.33 10.41
C GLU A 98 -22.41 -11.37 8.95
N LYS A 99 -23.62 -11.87 8.70
CA LYS A 99 -24.28 -11.81 7.38
C LYS A 99 -24.53 -10.37 6.94
N LEU A 100 -24.90 -9.48 7.87
CA LEU A 100 -25.12 -8.06 7.58
C LEU A 100 -23.80 -7.36 7.25
N LEU A 101 -22.73 -7.65 7.99
CA LEU A 101 -21.38 -7.18 7.69
C LEU A 101 -20.88 -7.75 6.36
N ALA A 102 -20.99 -9.06 6.12
CA ALA A 102 -20.62 -9.70 4.85
C ALA A 102 -21.44 -9.16 3.67
N SER A 103 -22.72 -8.87 3.87
CA SER A 103 -23.60 -8.22 2.88
C SER A 103 -23.19 -6.77 2.62
N GLN A 104 -22.82 -5.99 3.65
CA GLN A 104 -22.25 -4.64 3.50
C GLN A 104 -20.86 -4.65 2.85
N LEU A 105 -20.09 -5.72 3.04
CA LEU A 105 -18.79 -5.95 2.39
C LEU A 105 -18.98 -6.42 0.95
N ARG A 106 -20.02 -7.21 0.63
CA ARG A 106 -20.36 -7.63 -0.74
C ARG A 106 -21.10 -6.55 -1.54
N GLY A 107 -21.91 -5.73 -0.87
CA GLY A 107 -22.72 -4.65 -1.42
C GLY A 107 -21.92 -3.35 -1.48
N GLU A 108 -21.64 -2.90 -2.70
CA GLU A 108 -21.17 -1.56 -3.09
C GLU A 108 -19.82 -1.06 -2.55
N ARG A 109 -19.30 -1.50 -1.39
CA ARG A 109 -18.10 -0.89 -0.78
C ARG A 109 -16.78 -1.54 -1.17
N ILE A 110 -16.78 -2.77 -1.65
CA ILE A 110 -15.55 -3.50 -1.96
C ILE A 110 -15.50 -3.90 -3.44
N SER A 111 -14.63 -3.20 -4.17
CA SER A 111 -14.37 -3.48 -5.59
C SER A 111 -13.04 -4.22 -5.78
N ARG A 112 -12.98 -5.13 -6.77
CA ARG A 112 -11.73 -5.82 -7.17
C ARG A 112 -10.64 -4.84 -7.62
N ASN A 113 -11.05 -3.69 -8.15
CA ASN A 113 -10.14 -2.67 -8.60
C ASN A 113 -9.68 -1.80 -7.41
N PRO A 114 -8.37 -1.72 -7.11
CA PRO A 114 -7.87 -0.94 -5.97
C PRO A 114 -8.23 0.55 -6.08
N LYS A 115 -8.31 1.08 -7.30
CA LYS A 115 -8.76 2.46 -7.58
C LYS A 115 -10.22 2.69 -7.16
N LEU A 116 -11.10 1.73 -7.44
CA LEU A 116 -12.50 1.83 -7.06
C LEU A 116 -12.68 1.62 -5.56
N LEU A 117 -11.92 0.72 -4.95
CA LEU A 117 -11.94 0.50 -3.50
C LEU A 117 -11.52 1.78 -2.75
N LEU A 118 -10.49 2.47 -3.26
CA LEU A 118 -10.09 3.79 -2.75
C LEU A 118 -11.25 4.79 -2.82
N LYS A 119 -11.90 4.90 -3.98
CA LYS A 119 -13.00 5.84 -4.22
C LYS A 119 -14.20 5.56 -3.29
N LEU A 120 -14.62 4.32 -3.20
CA LEU A 120 -15.83 3.93 -2.47
C LEU A 120 -15.70 4.06 -0.95
N ASN A 121 -14.49 3.89 -0.40
CA ASN A 121 -14.28 3.93 1.04
C ASN A 121 -13.62 5.24 1.50
N PHE A 122 -12.45 5.57 0.95
CA PHE A 122 -11.66 6.69 1.44
C PHE A 122 -12.20 8.04 0.97
N LEU A 123 -12.70 8.15 -0.27
CA LEU A 123 -13.27 9.41 -0.75
C LEU A 123 -14.64 9.67 -0.11
N ASP A 124 -15.50 8.65 0.00
CA ASP A 124 -16.77 8.77 0.75
C ASP A 124 -16.52 9.19 2.21
N MET A 125 -15.52 8.59 2.88
CA MET A 125 -15.15 9.00 4.24
C MET A 125 -14.60 10.42 4.30
N MET A 126 -13.87 10.86 3.27
CA MET A 126 -13.41 12.25 3.15
C MET A 126 -14.58 13.22 3.03
N ASP A 127 -15.61 12.87 2.26
CA ASP A 127 -16.77 13.74 2.08
C ASP A 127 -17.65 13.78 3.32
N LYS A 128 -17.79 12.66 4.04
CA LYS A 128 -18.38 12.61 5.39
C LYS A 128 -17.61 13.47 6.38
N LEU A 129 -16.28 13.45 6.35
CA LEU A 129 -15.46 14.33 7.18
C LEU A 129 -15.73 15.79 6.86
N LYS A 130 -15.76 16.17 5.58
CA LYS A 130 -16.05 17.55 5.15
C LYS A 130 -17.44 17.99 5.62
N ALA A 131 -18.45 17.12 5.52
CA ALA A 131 -19.80 17.40 6.02
C ALA A 131 -19.81 17.63 7.53
N ASN A 132 -19.15 16.76 8.31
CA ASN A 132 -18.99 16.95 9.76
C ASN A 132 -18.28 18.26 10.09
N ILE A 133 -17.21 18.60 9.37
CA ILE A 133 -16.48 19.87 9.55
C ILE A 133 -17.41 21.07 9.31
N ARG A 134 -18.25 21.03 8.27
CA ARG A 134 -19.23 22.11 8.02
C ARG A 134 -20.18 22.28 9.19
N ASN A 135 -20.67 21.19 9.76
CA ASN A 135 -21.56 21.23 10.92
C ASN A 135 -20.82 21.75 12.18
N TRP A 136 -19.58 21.31 12.40
CA TRP A 136 -18.79 21.74 13.56
C TRP A 136 -18.30 23.18 13.46
N LYS A 137 -18.20 23.75 12.26
CA LYS A 137 -17.88 25.18 12.09
C LYS A 137 -18.94 26.10 12.69
N LEU A 138 -20.18 25.65 12.79
CA LEU A 138 -21.27 26.40 13.41
C LEU A 138 -21.18 26.44 14.94
N LEU A 139 -20.45 25.49 15.54
CA LEU A 139 -20.30 25.39 16.99
C LEU A 139 -19.19 26.35 17.47
N PRO A 140 -19.39 27.09 18.58
CA PRO A 140 -18.38 27.96 19.16
C PRO A 140 -17.32 27.12 19.92
N LEU A 141 -16.49 26.39 19.17
CA LEU A 141 -15.43 25.54 19.70
C LEU A 141 -14.10 26.29 19.77
N SER A 142 -13.39 26.14 20.88
CA SER A 142 -11.99 26.53 21.02
C SER A 142 -11.08 25.70 20.10
N MET A 143 -9.87 26.18 19.82
CA MET A 143 -8.85 25.44 19.05
C MET A 143 -8.63 24.03 19.61
N ILE A 144 -8.52 23.89 20.94
CA ILE A 144 -8.35 22.59 21.59
C ILE A 144 -9.59 21.70 21.43
N GLY A 145 -10.79 22.28 21.55
CA GLY A 145 -12.06 21.57 21.33
C GLY A 145 -12.18 21.01 19.92
N ARG A 146 -11.73 21.77 18.90
CA ARG A 146 -11.70 21.30 17.51
C ARG A 146 -10.70 20.17 17.28
N ILE A 147 -9.51 20.27 17.86
CA ILE A 147 -8.51 19.19 17.81
C ILE A 147 -9.06 17.92 18.45
N ASN A 148 -9.72 18.04 19.60
CA ASN A 148 -10.34 16.91 20.27
C ASN A 148 -11.51 16.31 19.47
N ALA A 149 -12.34 17.13 18.82
CA ALA A 149 -13.38 16.64 17.91
C ALA A 149 -12.80 15.80 16.76
N VAL A 150 -11.68 16.25 16.17
CA VAL A 150 -10.95 15.49 15.14
C VAL A 150 -10.42 14.17 15.70
N LYS A 151 -9.81 14.19 16.90
CA LYS A 151 -9.32 12.99 17.60
C LYS A 151 -10.44 11.98 17.89
N MET A 152 -11.60 12.45 18.34
CA MET A 152 -12.68 11.59 18.79
C MET A 152 -13.53 11.04 17.65
N VAL A 153 -13.71 11.79 16.56
CA VAL A 153 -14.64 11.40 15.48
C VAL A 153 -13.90 11.01 14.20
N ALA A 154 -12.97 11.85 13.73
CA ALA A 154 -12.32 11.61 12.45
C ALA A 154 -11.26 10.49 12.55
N LEU A 155 -10.38 10.58 13.54
CA LEU A 155 -9.28 9.63 13.71
C LEU A 155 -9.73 8.16 13.79
N PRO A 156 -10.69 7.75 14.66
CA PRO A 156 -11.08 6.34 14.75
C PRO A 156 -11.71 5.81 13.45
N ARG A 157 -12.47 6.65 12.72
CA ARG A 157 -13.07 6.25 11.43
C ARG A 157 -12.00 5.96 10.38
N PHE A 158 -11.00 6.84 10.23
CA PHE A 158 -9.88 6.60 9.31
C PHE A 158 -8.99 5.46 9.75
N LEU A 159 -8.75 5.33 11.06
CA LEU A 159 -7.94 4.25 11.62
C LEU A 159 -8.55 2.87 11.31
N TYR A 160 -9.87 2.74 11.45
CA TYR A 160 -10.58 1.52 11.05
C TYR A 160 -10.32 1.16 9.58
N LEU A 161 -10.42 2.12 8.66
CA LEU A 161 -10.11 1.85 7.25
C LEU A 161 -8.65 1.48 7.04
N PHE A 162 -7.70 2.17 7.69
CA PHE A 162 -6.28 1.87 7.57
C PHE A 162 -5.92 0.46 8.05
N GLN A 163 -6.63 -0.06 9.06
CA GLN A 163 -6.40 -1.40 9.59
C GLN A 163 -7.01 -2.50 8.72
N ASN A 164 -8.17 -2.26 8.12
CA ASN A 164 -8.94 -3.29 7.42
C ASN A 164 -8.69 -3.31 5.91
N LEU A 165 -8.18 -2.22 5.33
CA LEU A 165 -7.93 -2.11 3.88
C LEU A 165 -6.42 -2.02 3.62
N PRO A 166 -5.77 -3.09 3.12
CA PRO A 166 -4.34 -3.09 2.80
C PRO A 166 -4.04 -2.36 1.48
N ILE A 167 -4.50 -1.12 1.35
CA ILE A 167 -4.34 -0.30 0.14
C ILE A 167 -3.25 0.75 0.34
N TYR A 168 -2.46 0.96 -0.72
CA TYR A 168 -1.53 2.07 -0.78
C TYR A 168 -2.26 3.42 -0.94
N LEU A 169 -2.07 4.31 0.02
CA LEU A 169 -2.60 5.67 -0.04
C LEU A 169 -1.54 6.65 -0.59
N PRO A 170 -1.85 7.44 -1.64
CA PRO A 170 -0.91 8.41 -2.18
C PRO A 170 -0.69 9.56 -1.19
N LEU A 171 0.49 10.21 -1.26
CA LEU A 171 0.81 11.32 -0.38
C LEU A 171 -0.15 12.52 -0.55
N SER A 172 -0.69 12.71 -1.76
CA SER A 172 -1.68 13.74 -2.06
C SER A 172 -2.95 13.60 -1.23
N PHE A 173 -3.42 12.37 -0.98
CA PHE A 173 -4.58 12.10 -0.14
C PHE A 173 -4.36 12.61 1.29
N PHE A 174 -3.21 12.27 1.89
CA PHE A 174 -2.88 12.75 3.23
C PHE A 174 -2.73 14.28 3.29
N LYS A 175 -2.16 14.90 2.25
CA LYS A 175 -2.08 16.37 2.16
C LYS A 175 -3.48 16.99 2.13
N GLN A 176 -4.40 16.45 1.33
CA GLN A 176 -5.79 16.93 1.27
C GLN A 176 -6.52 16.77 2.61
N LEU A 177 -6.34 15.62 3.27
CA LEU A 177 -6.91 15.34 4.59
C LEU A 177 -6.39 16.35 5.61
N ASP A 178 -5.07 16.51 5.69
CA ASP A 178 -4.42 17.43 6.62
C ASP A 178 -4.85 18.88 6.37
N LEU A 179 -5.03 19.28 5.10
CA LEU A 179 -5.53 20.63 4.76
C LEU A 179 -6.95 20.85 5.28
N ALA A 180 -7.86 19.88 5.07
CA ALA A 180 -9.24 19.99 5.56
C ALA A 180 -9.32 20.03 7.09
N VAL A 181 -8.47 19.25 7.78
CA VAL A 181 -8.39 19.26 9.24
C VAL A 181 -7.80 20.58 9.75
N LEU A 182 -6.73 21.09 9.12
CA LEU A 182 -6.11 22.34 9.52
C LEU A 182 -7.04 23.54 9.27
N SER A 183 -7.77 23.57 8.16
CA SER A 183 -8.73 24.65 7.89
C SER A 183 -9.85 24.67 8.95
N PHE A 184 -10.33 23.49 9.37
CA PHE A 184 -11.27 23.37 10.47
C PHE A 184 -10.68 23.86 11.80
N VAL A 185 -9.49 23.37 12.18
CA VAL A 185 -8.82 23.75 13.42
C VAL A 185 -8.68 25.27 13.51
N TRP A 186 -8.19 25.93 12.46
CA TRP A 186 -8.01 27.39 12.43
C TRP A 186 -9.28 28.21 12.13
N ALA A 187 -10.46 27.60 11.93
CA ALA A 187 -11.68 28.28 11.43
C ALA A 187 -11.42 29.12 10.17
N ASP A 188 -10.74 28.52 9.20
CA ASP A 188 -10.35 29.17 7.94
C ASP A 188 -9.51 30.45 8.13
N LYS A 189 -8.94 30.68 9.32
CA LYS A 189 -7.97 31.75 9.58
C LYS A 189 -6.55 31.28 9.24
N LEU A 190 -5.63 32.23 9.12
CA LEU A 190 -4.21 31.95 8.88
C LEU A 190 -3.61 31.19 10.08
N PRO A 191 -2.83 30.11 9.82
CA PRO A 191 -2.20 29.33 10.87
C PRO A 191 -1.12 30.15 11.58
N ARG A 192 -1.26 30.34 12.90
CA ARG A 192 -0.27 31.06 13.72
C ARG A 192 0.87 30.16 14.20
N ILE A 193 0.59 28.86 14.37
CA ILE A 193 1.54 27.86 14.86
C ILE A 193 1.85 26.90 13.72
N SER A 194 3.12 26.51 13.60
CA SER A 194 3.52 25.53 12.59
C SER A 194 2.80 24.20 12.81
N LYS A 195 2.39 23.54 11.73
CA LYS A 195 1.74 22.21 11.79
C LYS A 195 2.58 21.21 12.58
N ALA A 196 3.89 21.20 12.39
CA ALA A 196 4.78 20.27 13.08
C ALA A 196 4.76 20.49 14.60
N HIS A 197 4.73 21.74 15.06
CA HIS A 197 4.62 22.05 16.49
C HIS A 197 3.24 21.68 17.05
N LEU A 198 2.17 21.92 16.27
CA LEU A 198 0.80 21.55 16.64
C LEU A 198 0.61 20.03 16.83
N GLN A 199 1.38 19.23 16.09
CA GLN A 199 1.37 17.76 16.12
C GLN A 199 2.21 17.15 17.25
N LYS A 200 3.05 17.94 17.93
CA LYS A 200 3.81 17.44 19.08
C LYS A 200 2.87 17.12 20.25
N ASP A 201 3.31 16.22 21.12
CA ASP A 201 2.59 15.88 22.34
C ASP A 201 2.50 17.06 23.30
N LEU A 202 1.52 17.01 24.22
CA LEU A 202 1.36 18.02 25.27
C LEU A 202 2.62 18.15 26.15
N LYS A 203 3.30 17.03 26.43
CA LYS A 203 4.55 17.00 27.20
C LYS A 203 5.67 17.80 26.55
N SER A 204 5.65 17.92 25.22
CA SER A 204 6.64 18.69 24.44
C SER A 204 6.14 20.09 24.07
N GLY A 205 5.09 20.57 24.75
CA GLY A 205 4.48 21.89 24.52
C GLY A 205 3.58 21.98 23.29
N GLY A 206 3.26 20.86 22.64
CA GLY A 206 2.34 20.82 21.51
C GLY A 206 0.87 20.65 21.92
N LEU A 207 -0.01 20.53 20.92
CA LEU A 207 -1.46 20.31 21.13
C LEU A 207 -1.90 18.88 20.75
N GLY A 208 -0.96 18.04 20.33
CA GLY A 208 -1.17 16.63 19.99
C GLY A 208 -2.11 16.41 18.81
N LEU A 209 -2.11 17.27 17.79
CA LEU A 209 -2.94 17.06 16.60
C LEU A 209 -2.57 15.73 15.90
N PRO A 210 -3.53 14.82 15.61
CA PRO A 210 -3.22 13.53 14.99
C PRO A 210 -2.55 13.66 13.64
N VAL A 211 -1.53 12.83 13.41
CA VAL A 211 -0.86 12.74 12.10
C VAL A 211 -1.32 11.48 11.37
N PHE A 212 -2.37 11.60 10.56
CA PHE A 212 -3.02 10.47 9.89
C PHE A 212 -2.06 9.57 9.11
N ARG A 213 -1.03 10.15 8.49
CA ARG A 213 0.00 9.39 7.78
C ARG A 213 0.76 8.43 8.71
N HIS A 214 1.12 8.85 9.91
CA HIS A 214 1.81 7.97 10.87
C HIS A 214 0.89 6.86 11.36
N TYR A 215 -0.37 7.17 11.65
CA TYR A 215 -1.37 6.14 12.00
C TYR A 215 -1.56 5.12 10.89
N TYR A 216 -1.60 5.54 9.63
CA TYR A 216 -1.64 4.65 8.48
C TYR A 216 -0.42 3.72 8.44
N TRP A 217 0.79 4.25 8.60
CA TRP A 217 1.99 3.40 8.62
C TRP A 217 2.01 2.44 9.81
N ALA A 218 1.64 2.91 11.01
CA ALA A 218 1.55 2.08 12.20
C ALA A 218 0.54 0.94 12.04
N ALA A 219 -0.65 1.23 11.48
CA ALA A 219 -1.68 0.23 11.21
C ALA A 219 -1.20 -0.87 10.25
N ASN A 220 -0.46 -0.49 9.19
CA ASN A 220 0.12 -1.45 8.25
C ASN A 220 1.31 -2.22 8.83
N ALA A 221 2.14 -1.55 9.64
CA ALA A 221 3.32 -2.17 10.28
C ALA A 221 2.92 -3.27 11.28
N ARG A 222 1.75 -3.17 11.92
CA ARG A 222 1.22 -4.19 12.84
C ARG A 222 1.21 -5.59 12.21
N ALA A 223 0.81 -5.70 10.95
CA ALA A 223 0.78 -7.00 10.26
C ALA A 223 2.19 -7.56 10.04
N LEU A 224 3.18 -6.69 9.74
CA LEU A 224 4.58 -7.10 9.57
C LEU A 224 5.20 -7.52 10.90
N ILE A 225 4.97 -6.76 11.97
CA ILE A 225 5.45 -7.10 13.32
C ILE A 225 4.89 -8.46 13.74
N PHE A 226 3.58 -8.68 13.54
CA PHE A 226 2.93 -9.95 13.85
C PHE A 226 3.55 -11.13 13.08
N TRP A 227 3.88 -10.97 11.80
CA TRP A 227 4.52 -12.04 11.03
C TRP A 227 5.98 -12.29 11.39
N GLN A 228 6.72 -11.24 11.78
CA GLN A 228 8.14 -11.36 12.06
C GLN A 228 8.43 -11.91 13.46
N TRP A 229 7.62 -11.53 14.46
CA TRP A 229 7.90 -11.81 15.86
C TRP A 229 6.89 -12.76 16.51
N GLY A 230 5.85 -13.19 15.78
CA GLY A 230 4.70 -13.84 16.40
C GLY A 230 4.01 -12.91 17.41
N PRO A 231 2.98 -13.36 18.14
CA PRO A 231 2.39 -12.57 19.21
C PRO A 231 3.44 -12.28 20.29
N PRO A 232 3.77 -11.00 20.58
CA PRO A 232 4.61 -10.67 21.71
C PRO A 232 3.76 -10.75 22.98
N TYR A 233 4.08 -11.70 23.85
CA TYR A 233 3.55 -11.89 25.20
C TYR A 233 2.12 -12.44 25.36
N ASP A 234 2.02 -13.29 26.39
CA ASP A 234 0.97 -14.26 26.76
C ASP A 234 -0.44 -13.72 27.08
N ASP A 235 -0.75 -12.44 26.91
CA ASP A 235 -2.09 -11.94 27.24
C ASP A 235 -2.99 -11.90 26.01
N CYS A 236 -3.76 -12.99 25.90
CA CYS A 236 -5.08 -13.11 25.29
C CYS A 236 -5.22 -12.66 23.82
N SER A 237 -5.60 -13.65 23.01
CA SER A 237 -6.09 -13.58 21.62
C SER A 237 -5.03 -13.46 20.52
N SER A 238 -4.50 -14.64 20.14
CA SER A 238 -4.37 -14.96 18.71
C SER A 238 -5.50 -14.29 17.94
N PRO A 239 -5.20 -13.52 16.88
CA PRO A 239 -6.23 -12.73 16.22
C PRO A 239 -7.34 -13.66 15.75
N LEU A 240 -8.60 -13.25 15.93
CA LEU A 240 -9.79 -14.10 15.76
C LEU A 240 -9.78 -14.87 14.44
N TRP A 241 -9.27 -14.25 13.36
CA TRP A 241 -9.14 -14.90 12.05
C TRP A 241 -8.21 -16.12 12.05
N LEU A 242 -7.16 -16.14 12.89
CA LEU A 242 -6.25 -17.29 13.04
C LEU A 242 -6.96 -18.45 13.75
N LYS A 243 -7.78 -18.15 14.77
CA LYS A 243 -8.64 -19.15 15.41
C LYS A 243 -9.65 -19.70 14.41
N ILE A 244 -10.34 -18.83 13.67
CA ILE A 244 -11.30 -19.23 12.64
C ILE A 244 -10.62 -20.07 11.56
N GLU A 245 -9.44 -19.67 11.06
CA GLU A 245 -8.68 -20.43 10.05
C GLU A 245 -8.24 -21.79 10.60
N SER A 246 -7.71 -21.85 11.83
CA SER A 246 -7.34 -23.10 12.47
C SER A 246 -8.52 -24.06 12.70
N MET A 247 -9.72 -23.52 12.94
CA MET A 247 -10.95 -24.29 13.11
C MET A 247 -11.56 -24.73 11.78
N SER A 248 -11.29 -24.02 10.68
CA SER A 248 -11.86 -24.30 9.36
C SER A 248 -10.93 -25.12 8.46
N VAL A 249 -9.65 -25.24 8.80
CA VAL A 249 -8.72 -26.16 8.15
C VAL A 249 -8.77 -27.51 8.86
N SER A 250 -9.39 -28.52 8.24
CA SER A 250 -9.12 -29.91 8.60
C SER A 250 -7.63 -30.17 8.46
N GLN A 251 -6.96 -30.72 9.47
CA GLN A 251 -5.52 -31.03 9.43
C GLN A 251 -5.20 -31.94 8.24
N THR A 252 -4.89 -31.34 7.10
CA THR A 252 -4.34 -32.07 5.96
C THR A 252 -2.84 -32.14 6.15
N SER A 253 -2.31 -33.35 6.21
CA SER A 253 -0.88 -33.58 6.31
C SER A 253 -0.16 -32.85 5.17
N LEU A 254 1.00 -32.25 5.46
CA LEU A 254 1.87 -31.57 4.48
C LEU A 254 2.07 -32.33 3.15
N PRO A 255 2.13 -33.68 3.12
CA PRO A 255 2.20 -34.45 1.86
C PRO A 255 1.00 -34.22 0.92
N ALA A 256 -0.21 -33.97 1.43
CA ALA A 256 -1.42 -33.80 0.61
C ALA A 256 -1.42 -32.48 -0.21
N LEU A 257 -0.61 -31.50 0.18
CA LEU A 257 -0.40 -30.25 -0.59
C LEU A 257 0.66 -30.41 -1.68
N SER A 258 1.57 -31.38 -1.52
CA SER A 258 2.65 -31.69 -2.47
C SER A 258 2.15 -32.47 -3.69
N THR A 259 1.20 -33.38 -3.49
CA THR A 259 0.73 -34.32 -4.54
C THR A 259 0.04 -33.63 -5.72
N LYS A 260 -0.57 -32.45 -5.52
CA LYS A 260 -1.19 -31.69 -6.63
C LYS A 260 -0.19 -31.09 -7.63
N HIS A 261 1.11 -31.15 -7.35
CA HIS A 261 2.15 -30.71 -8.30
C HIS A 261 2.78 -31.86 -9.11
N GLN A 262 2.46 -33.12 -8.81
CA GLN A 262 2.98 -34.28 -9.55
C GLN A 262 2.04 -34.81 -10.64
N GLU A 263 0.74 -34.51 -10.58
CA GLU A 263 -0.24 -35.05 -11.55
C GLU A 263 -0.17 -34.42 -12.97
N HIS A 264 0.65 -33.39 -13.20
CA HIS A 264 0.84 -32.77 -14.52
C HIS A 264 2.16 -33.13 -15.24
N MET A 265 3.01 -33.99 -14.66
CA MET A 265 4.29 -34.40 -15.28
C MET A 265 4.36 -35.89 -15.66
N ALA A 266 3.28 -36.67 -15.47
CA ALA A 266 3.27 -38.12 -15.71
C ALA A 266 2.66 -38.54 -17.07
N ALA A 267 2.75 -37.71 -18.10
CA ALA A 267 2.33 -38.08 -19.45
C ALA A 267 3.29 -37.52 -20.50
N ARG A 268 4.46 -38.17 -20.64
CA ARG A 268 5.25 -38.34 -21.87
C ARG A 268 6.67 -38.78 -21.51
N VAL A 269 6.88 -40.10 -21.38
CA VAL A 269 7.93 -40.85 -22.08
C VAL A 269 7.47 -42.32 -22.05
N CYS A 270 7.06 -42.84 -23.20
CA CYS A 270 7.06 -44.28 -23.50
C CYS A 270 7.93 -44.45 -24.75
N VAL A 271 9.00 -45.23 -24.57
CA VAL A 271 10.05 -45.67 -25.52
C VAL A 271 10.93 -44.58 -26.10
#